data_AF-A0A453DT79-F1
#
_entry.id   AF-A0A453DT79-F1
#
_cell.length_a   1.000
_cell.length_b   1.000
_cell.length_c   1.000
_cell.angle_alpha   90.00
_cell.angle_beta   90.00
_cell.angle_gamma   90.00
#
_symmetry.space_group_name_H-M   'P 1'
#
loop_
_entity.id
_entity.type
_entity.pdbx_description
1 polymer ?
#
loop_
_entity_poly.entity_id
_entity_poly.type
_entity_poly.pdbx_seq_one_letter_code
_entity_poly.pdbx_strand_id
1 'polypeptide(L)'
;MSTSQIASSAFTLGTVAVLPFYTLMIAAPNASITKRTVESTAPYVALGLLYAYLLYLSWTPDTIRAMFASKYWLPELPGIVRMFASEMTVASAWIHLLAVDLFAARQVYHDGIKNNIETRHSVSLCLLFCPIGIAAHALTKVLAGSTGRSH
;
A
#
# COMPACT_ATOMS: atom_id res chain seq x y z
N MET A 1 -20.05 18.54 2.37
CA MET A 1 -20.08 17.09 2.68
C MET A 1 -19.69 16.94 4.13
N SER A 2 -20.30 16.02 4.87
CA SER A 2 -19.83 15.70 6.22
C SER A 2 -18.45 15.02 6.14
N THR A 3 -17.65 15.15 7.20
CA THR A 3 -16.34 14.49 7.30
C THR A 3 -16.44 12.97 7.14
N SER A 4 -17.52 12.37 7.64
CA SER A 4 -17.84 10.95 7.47
C SER A 4 -18.06 10.55 5.99
N GLN A 5 -18.81 11.36 5.23
CA GLN A 5 -19.00 11.11 3.79
C GLN A 5 -17.69 11.18 3.02
N ILE A 6 -16.81 12.12 3.36
CA ILE A 6 -15.49 12.26 2.73
C ILE A 6 -14.63 11.02 3.05
N ALA A 7 -14.60 10.61 4.31
CA ALA A 7 -13.83 9.43 4.75
C ALA A 7 -14.31 8.15 4.06
N SER A 8 -15.62 7.90 4.03
CA SER A 8 -16.22 6.73 3.37
C SER A 8 -15.99 6.73 1.85
N SER A 9 -16.14 7.90 1.21
CA SER A 9 -15.87 8.04 -0.23
C SER A 9 -14.40 7.77 -0.53
N ALA A 10 -13.48 8.34 0.25
CA ALA A 10 -12.06 8.15 0.04
C ALA A 10 -11.65 6.70 0.26
N PHE A 11 -12.14 6.04 1.30
CA PHE A 11 -11.92 4.62 1.56
C PHE A 11 -12.36 3.75 0.36
N THR A 12 -13.58 3.99 -0.13
CA THR A 12 -14.13 3.25 -1.28
C THR A 12 -13.34 3.52 -2.55
N LEU A 13 -13.07 4.79 -2.84
CA LEU A 13 -12.32 5.20 -4.03
C LEU A 13 -10.91 4.66 -4.02
N GLY A 14 -10.20 4.70 -2.88
CA GLY A 14 -8.86 4.13 -2.74
C GLY A 14 -8.85 2.63 -3.00
N THR A 15 -9.80 1.91 -2.39
CA THR A 15 -9.92 0.46 -2.56
C THR A 15 -10.22 0.11 -4.02
N VAL A 16 -11.20 0.78 -4.65
CA VAL A 16 -11.55 0.54 -6.06
C VAL A 16 -10.40 0.94 -6.99
N ALA A 17 -9.67 2.01 -6.69
CA ALA A 17 -8.59 2.51 -7.53
C ALA A 17 -7.42 1.53 -7.63
N VAL A 18 -7.11 0.77 -6.58
CA VAL A 18 -5.99 -0.19 -6.62
C VAL A 18 -6.35 -1.50 -7.35
N LEU A 19 -7.61 -1.93 -7.32
CA LEU A 19 -8.04 -3.23 -7.86
C LEU A 19 -7.68 -3.46 -9.34
N PRO A 20 -7.85 -2.50 -10.27
CA PRO A 20 -7.42 -2.67 -11.66
C PRO A 20 -5.93 -2.98 -11.80
N PHE A 21 -5.07 -2.34 -11.01
CA PHE A 21 -3.62 -2.56 -11.05
C PHE A 21 -3.27 -3.97 -10.62
N TYR A 22 -3.83 -4.43 -9.50
CA TYR A 22 -3.63 -5.80 -9.02
C TYR A 22 -4.20 -6.84 -9.99
N THR A 23 -5.39 -6.57 -10.53
CA THR A 23 -6.04 -7.47 -11.50
C THR A 23 -5.17 -7.64 -12.74
N LEU A 24 -4.59 -6.56 -13.27
CA LEU A 24 -3.65 -6.63 -14.41
C LEU A 24 -2.38 -7.40 -14.06
N MET A 25 -1.78 -7.14 -12.89
CA MET A 25 -0.56 -7.84 -12.43
C MET A 25 -0.80 -9.35 -12.21
N ILE A 26 -1.99 -9.76 -11.78
CA ILE A 26 -2.31 -11.17 -11.47
C ILE A 26 -2.83 -11.91 -12.71
N ALA A 27 -3.71 -11.30 -13.50
CA ALA A 27 -4.37 -11.96 -14.63
C ALA A 27 -3.49 -11.97 -15.89
N ALA A 28 -2.72 -10.90 -16.12
CA ALA A 28 -1.92 -10.74 -17.33
C ALA A 28 -0.55 -10.10 -17.03
N PRO A 29 0.33 -10.75 -16.23
CA PRO A 29 1.61 -10.17 -15.83
C PRO A 29 2.53 -9.84 -17.02
N ASN A 30 2.45 -10.59 -18.12
CA ASN A 30 3.33 -10.38 -19.28
C ASN A 30 2.78 -9.42 -20.34
N ALA A 31 1.55 -8.91 -20.18
CA ALA A 31 0.96 -8.01 -21.16
C ALA A 31 1.67 -6.65 -21.19
N SER A 32 1.81 -6.07 -22.39
CA SER A 32 2.39 -4.72 -22.58
C SER A 32 1.62 -3.64 -21.84
N ILE A 33 0.29 -3.80 -21.73
CA ILE A 33 -0.60 -2.89 -20.98
C ILE A 33 -0.28 -2.95 -19.48
N THR A 34 -0.05 -4.14 -18.92
CA THR A 34 0.31 -4.31 -17.49
C THR A 34 1.65 -3.64 -17.21
N LYS A 35 2.66 -3.91 -18.04
CA LYS A 35 3.99 -3.28 -17.90
C LYS A 35 3.90 -1.76 -17.94
N ARG A 36 3.23 -1.19 -18.95
CA ARG A 36 3.05 0.26 -19.09
C ARG A 36 2.29 0.88 -17.91
N THR A 37 1.26 0.20 -17.44
CA THR A 37 0.44 0.65 -16.30
C THR A 37 1.24 0.64 -15.00
N VAL A 38 2.02 -0.40 -14.76
CA VAL A 38 2.87 -0.54 -13.56
C VAL A 38 4.11 0.35 -13.64
N GLU A 39 4.62 0.65 -14.83
CA GLU A 39 5.72 1.62 -15.02
C GLU A 39 5.30 3.05 -14.69
N SER A 40 4.03 3.40 -14.92
CA SER A 40 3.50 4.73 -14.67
C SER A 40 3.55 5.10 -13.17
N THR A 41 4.05 6.30 -12.88
CA THR A 41 4.07 6.87 -11.53
C THR A 41 2.74 7.54 -11.15
N ALA A 42 1.87 7.81 -12.12
CA ALA A 42 0.60 8.52 -11.94
C ALA A 42 -0.30 7.98 -10.82
N PRO A 43 -0.59 6.67 -10.71
CA PRO A 43 -1.46 6.16 -9.64
C PRO A 43 -0.89 6.37 -8.24
N TYR A 44 0.43 6.27 -8.08
CA TYR A 44 1.10 6.50 -6.80
C TYR A 44 1.02 7.97 -6.38
N VAL A 45 1.23 8.89 -7.33
CA VAL A 45 1.09 10.32 -7.07
C VAL A 45 -0.35 10.67 -6.72
N ALA A 46 -1.33 10.12 -7.45
CA ALA A 46 -2.75 10.33 -7.16
C ALA A 46 -3.14 9.87 -5.76
N LEU A 47 -2.74 8.64 -5.36
CA LEU A 47 -2.97 8.12 -4.01
C LEU A 47 -2.23 8.94 -2.94
N GLY A 48 -1.00 9.38 -3.22
CA GLY A 48 -0.22 10.24 -2.32
C GLY A 48 -0.86 11.61 -2.10
N LEU A 49 -1.40 12.23 -3.14
CA LEU A 49 -2.14 13.50 -3.03
C LEU A 49 -3.44 13.32 -2.25
N LEU A 50 -4.18 12.23 -2.50
CA LEU A 50 -5.38 11.90 -1.73
C LEU A 50 -5.05 11.69 -0.25
N TYR A 51 -3.98 10.94 0.03
CA TYR A 51 -3.48 10.75 1.40
C TYR A 51 -3.12 12.08 2.07
N ALA A 52 -2.34 12.93 1.41
CA ALA A 52 -1.93 14.23 1.96
C ALA A 52 -3.14 15.11 2.28
N TYR A 53 -4.16 15.10 1.42
CA TYR A 53 -5.41 15.83 1.65
C TYR A 53 -6.18 15.31 2.87
N LEU A 54 -6.35 13.99 3.01
CA LEU A 54 -7.03 13.40 4.18
C LEU A 54 -6.23 13.59 5.47
N LEU A 55 -4.90 13.51 5.39
CA LEU A 55 -4.01 13.73 6.51
C LEU A 55 -4.14 15.17 7.02
N TYR A 56 -4.16 16.14 6.11
CA TYR A 56 -4.39 17.55 6.44
C TYR A 56 -5.73 17.76 7.15
N LEU A 57 -6.80 17.12 6.69
CA LEU A 57 -8.11 17.19 7.36
C LEU A 57 -8.15 16.47 8.70
N SER A 58 -7.36 15.41 8.87
CA SER A 58 -7.29 14.62 10.10
C SER A 58 -6.42 15.26 11.18
N TRP A 59 -5.46 16.10 10.81
CA TRP A 59 -4.49 16.68 11.73
C TRP A 59 -5.04 17.97 12.34
N THR A 60 -5.60 17.85 13.54
CA THR A 60 -6.04 18.98 14.36
C THR A 60 -5.03 19.19 15.49
N PRO A 61 -4.97 20.40 16.08
CA PRO A 61 -4.09 20.67 17.22
C PRO A 61 -4.32 19.70 18.39
N ASP A 62 -5.55 19.22 18.56
CA ASP A 62 -5.91 18.26 19.59
C ASP A 62 -5.42 16.83 19.28
N THR A 63 -5.47 16.37 18.02
CA THR A 63 -4.94 15.04 17.65
C THR A 63 -3.42 15.01 17.72
N ILE A 64 -2.74 16.08 17.30
CA ILE A 64 -1.27 16.19 17.40
C ILE A 64 -0.82 16.16 18.87
N ARG A 65 -1.50 16.93 19.74
CA ARG A 65 -1.21 16.91 21.18
C ARG A 65 -1.50 15.56 21.82
N ALA A 66 -2.57 14.87 21.40
CA ALA A 66 -2.88 13.54 21.89
C ALA A 66 -1.85 12.48 21.46
N MET A 67 -1.29 12.60 20.24
CA MET A 67 -0.28 11.67 19.73
C MET A 67 1.08 11.88 20.41
N PHE A 68 1.46 13.14 20.65
CA PHE A 68 2.79 13.51 21.15
C PHE A 68 2.77 14.08 22.58
N ALA A 69 1.87 13.58 23.42
CA ALA A 69 1.72 14.04 24.81
C ALA A 69 2.95 13.75 25.70
N SER A 70 3.86 12.89 25.26
CA SER A 70 5.03 12.47 26.05
C SER A 70 6.08 13.58 26.17
N LYS A 71 6.84 13.55 27.27
CA LYS A 71 7.95 14.49 27.56
C LYS A 71 9.00 14.56 26.45
N TYR A 72 9.10 13.53 25.61
CA TYR A 72 10.07 13.41 24.52
C TYR A 72 9.44 13.55 23.13
N TRP A 73 8.17 13.95 23.02
CA TRP A 73 7.48 14.04 21.72
C TRP A 73 7.48 12.71 20.95
N LEU A 74 7.44 11.60 21.69
CA LEU A 74 7.27 10.26 21.14
C LEU A 74 5.77 9.93 20.99
N PRO A 75 5.37 9.25 19.89
CA PRO A 75 4.03 8.73 19.74
C PRO A 75 3.70 7.74 20.86
N GLU A 76 2.63 8.01 21.63
CA GLU A 76 2.16 7.06 22.64
C GLU A 76 1.04 6.17 22.09
N LEU A 77 1.08 4.87 22.43
CA LEU A 77 0.07 3.91 21.98
C LEU A 77 -1.38 4.34 22.31
N PRO A 78 -1.69 4.84 23.52
CA PRO A 78 -3.04 5.34 23.82
C PRO A 78 -3.45 6.54 22.96
N GLY A 79 -2.49 7.43 22.65
CA GLY A 79 -2.70 8.58 21.76
C GLY A 79 -3.04 8.14 20.34
N ILE A 80 -2.30 7.15 19.82
CA ILE A 80 -2.56 6.56 18.50
C ILE A 80 -3.95 5.92 18.47
N VAL A 81 -4.30 5.08 19.45
CA VAL A 81 -5.62 4.43 19.53
C VAL A 81 -6.74 5.47 19.51
N ARG A 82 -6.58 6.58 20.22
CA ARG A 82 -7.56 7.67 20.24
C ARG A 82 -7.72 8.34 18.88
N MET A 83 -6.65 8.49 18.10
CA MET A 83 -6.74 9.03 16.74
C MET A 83 -7.47 8.08 15.79
N PHE A 84 -7.25 6.78 15.91
CA PHE A 84 -7.96 5.77 15.11
C PHE A 84 -9.46 5.65 15.43
N ALA A 85 -9.96 6.33 16.46
CA ALA A 85 -11.41 6.49 16.68
C ALA A 85 -12.07 7.45 15.67
N SER A 86 -11.29 8.27 14.96
CA SER A 86 -11.78 9.18 13.92
C SER A 86 -11.81 8.50 12.56
N GLU A 87 -12.98 8.50 11.90
CA GLU A 87 -13.15 7.97 10.54
C GLU A 87 -12.19 8.60 9.54
N MET A 88 -11.88 9.90 9.69
CA MET A 88 -10.95 10.60 8.80
C MET A 88 -9.52 10.08 8.95
N THR A 89 -9.08 9.84 10.18
CA THR A 89 -7.76 9.27 10.45
C THR A 89 -7.66 7.85 9.90
N VAL A 90 -8.69 7.03 10.14
CA VAL A 90 -8.75 5.66 9.60
C VAL A 90 -8.71 5.66 8.09
N ALA A 91 -9.50 6.51 7.43
CA ALA A 91 -9.49 6.64 5.97
C ALA A 91 -8.10 7.06 5.46
N SER A 92 -7.45 8.04 6.10
CA SER A 92 -6.09 8.45 5.73
C SER A 92 -5.06 7.32 5.89
N ALA A 93 -5.14 6.56 6.98
CA ALA A 93 -4.25 5.42 7.25
C ALA A 93 -4.50 4.28 6.25
N TRP A 94 -5.75 4.06 5.84
CA TRP A 94 -6.10 3.08 4.82
C TRP A 94 -5.52 3.44 3.45
N ILE A 95 -5.64 4.69 3.00
CA ILE A 95 -5.02 5.14 1.75
C ILE A 95 -3.49 5.04 1.81
N HIS A 96 -2.89 5.37 2.95
CA HIS A 96 -1.46 5.19 3.17
C HIS A 96 -1.05 3.72 2.98
N LEU A 97 -1.78 2.79 3.62
CA LEU A 97 -1.53 1.36 3.51
C LEU A 97 -1.66 0.89 2.06
N LEU A 98 -2.77 1.21 1.38
CA LEU A 98 -2.98 0.85 -0.03
C LEU A 98 -1.89 1.39 -0.96
N ALA A 99 -1.40 2.61 -0.72
CA ALA A 99 -0.34 3.22 -1.52
C ALA A 99 1.00 2.47 -1.36
N VAL A 100 1.36 2.12 -0.11
CA VAL A 100 2.59 1.37 0.18
C VAL A 100 2.50 -0.05 -0.35
N ASP A 101 1.35 -0.71 -0.20
CA ASP A 101 1.09 -2.06 -0.68
C ASP A 101 1.21 -2.14 -2.20
N LEU A 102 0.60 -1.19 -2.92
CA LEU A 102 0.71 -1.10 -4.38
C LEU A 102 2.16 -0.86 -4.81
N PHE A 103 2.89 -0.03 -4.07
CA PHE A 103 4.30 0.27 -4.37
C PHE A 103 5.20 -0.95 -4.16
N ALA A 104 4.98 -1.72 -3.08
CA ALA A 104 5.67 -2.98 -2.85
C ALA A 104 5.33 -4.03 -3.91
N ALA A 105 4.05 -4.17 -4.26
CA ALA A 105 3.60 -5.07 -5.32
C ALA A 105 4.27 -4.74 -6.67
N ARG A 106 4.42 -3.46 -7.00
CA ARG A 106 5.19 -3.01 -8.17
C ARG A 106 6.65 -3.43 -8.13
N GLN A 107 7.32 -3.31 -6.99
CA GLN A 107 8.72 -3.74 -6.87
C GLN A 107 8.86 -5.25 -7.04
N VAL A 108 7.98 -6.02 -6.40
CA VAL A 108 7.91 -7.48 -6.54
C VAL A 108 7.66 -7.87 -8.01
N TYR A 109 6.75 -7.19 -8.68
CA TYR A 109 6.46 -7.40 -10.10
C TYR A 109 7.68 -7.12 -10.98
N HIS A 110 8.37 -5.98 -10.79
CA HIS A 110 9.57 -5.65 -11.56
C HIS A 110 10.71 -6.64 -11.33
N ASP A 111 10.94 -7.07 -10.09
CA ASP A 111 11.95 -8.08 -9.77
C ASP A 111 11.58 -9.45 -10.35
N GLY A 112 10.31 -9.82 -10.35
CA GLY A 112 9.86 -11.08 -10.95
C GLY A 112 9.94 -11.10 -12.47
N ILE A 113 9.61 -10.01 -13.16
CA ILE A 113 9.82 -9.90 -14.62
C ILE A 113 11.32 -9.98 -14.95
N LYS A 114 12.19 -9.32 -14.16
CA LYS A 114 13.64 -9.34 -14.39
C LYS A 114 14.26 -10.72 -14.17
N ASN A 115 13.80 -11.46 -13.17
CA ASN A 115 14.34 -12.77 -12.81
C ASN A 115 13.53 -13.95 -13.38
N ASN A 116 12.49 -13.68 -14.17
CA ASN A 116 11.54 -14.66 -14.71
C ASN A 116 10.92 -15.58 -13.64
N ILE A 117 10.50 -14.98 -12.51
CA ILE A 117 9.90 -15.68 -11.36
C ILE A 117 8.38 -15.45 -11.36
N GLU A 118 7.62 -16.47 -10.94
CA GLU A 118 6.16 -16.38 -10.75
C GLU A 118 5.79 -15.39 -9.64
N THR A 119 5.18 -14.25 -9.98
CA THR A 119 4.85 -13.17 -9.04
C THR A 119 3.41 -13.15 -8.58
N ARG A 120 2.51 -13.97 -9.16
CA ARG A 120 1.06 -13.85 -8.90
C ARG A 120 0.70 -14.06 -7.43
N HIS A 121 1.35 -15.03 -6.77
CA HIS A 121 1.15 -15.32 -5.35
C HIS A 121 1.66 -14.18 -4.46
N SER A 122 2.88 -13.69 -4.73
CA SER A 122 3.50 -12.60 -3.97
C SER A 122 2.76 -11.27 -4.12
N VAL A 123 2.30 -10.94 -5.33
CA VAL A 123 1.50 -9.73 -5.59
C VAL A 123 0.13 -9.82 -4.91
N SER A 124 -0.51 -10.99 -4.93
CA SER A 124 -1.78 -11.20 -4.20
C SER A 124 -1.60 -11.05 -2.69
N LEU A 125 -0.51 -11.60 -2.14
CA LEU A 125 -0.17 -11.43 -0.74
C LEU A 125 0.19 -9.98 -0.41
N CYS A 126 0.79 -9.23 -1.34
CA CYS A 126 1.08 -7.81 -1.12
C CYS A 126 -0.16 -6.94 -0.96
N LEU A 127 -1.30 -7.33 -1.55
CA LEU A 127 -2.57 -6.60 -1.42
C LEU A 127 -3.18 -6.71 -0.02
N LEU A 128 -2.95 -7.83 0.67
CA LEU A 128 -3.57 -8.12 1.97
C LEU A 128 -2.59 -7.94 3.13
N PHE A 129 -1.33 -8.32 2.90
CA PHE A 129 -0.27 -8.38 3.90
C PHE A 129 1.08 -8.07 3.24
N CYS A 130 1.32 -6.81 2.88
CA CYS A 130 2.54 -6.35 2.20
C CYS A 130 3.86 -6.98 2.70
N PRO A 131 4.17 -7.00 4.03
CA PRO A 131 5.38 -7.63 4.53
C PRO A 131 5.47 -9.14 4.23
N ILE A 132 4.33 -9.85 4.28
CA ILE A 132 4.25 -11.28 3.98
C ILE A 132 4.45 -11.50 2.47
N GLY A 133 3.89 -10.64 1.62
CA GLY A 133 4.09 -10.72 0.18
C GLY A 133 5.55 -10.52 -0.25
N ILE A 134 6.26 -9.59 0.39
CA ILE A 134 7.70 -9.38 0.17
C ILE A 134 8.49 -10.61 0.64
N ALA A 135 8.19 -11.14 1.82
CA ALA A 135 8.86 -12.34 2.34
C ALA A 135 8.62 -13.57 1.45
N ALA A 136 7.40 -13.76 0.95
CA ALA A 136 7.06 -14.81 0.01
C ALA A 136 7.88 -14.68 -1.29
N HIS A 137 7.99 -13.46 -1.85
CA HIS A 137 8.81 -13.22 -3.03
C HIS A 137 10.29 -13.53 -2.81
N ALA A 138 10.84 -13.13 -1.66
CA ALA A 138 12.22 -13.45 -1.29
C ALA A 138 12.45 -14.96 -1.21
N LEU A 139 11.51 -15.70 -0.62
CA LEU A 139 11.56 -17.17 -0.55
C LEU A 139 11.51 -17.80 -1.96
N THR A 140 10.56 -17.37 -2.80
CA THR A 140 10.44 -17.88 -4.18
C THR A 140 11.72 -17.61 -4.99
N LYS A 141 12.34 -16.44 -4.79
CA LYS A 141 13.61 -16.08 -5.44
C LYS A 141 14.76 -16.97 -5.00
N VAL A 142 14.88 -17.27 -3.71
CA VAL A 142 15.90 -18.20 -3.20
C VAL A 142 15.71 -19.60 -3.76
N LEU A 143 14.46 -20.09 -3.80
CA LEU A 143 14.13 -21.41 -4.35
C LEU A 143 14.47 -21.49 -5.84
N ALA A 144 14.03 -20.51 -6.64
CA ALA A 144 14.31 -20.45 -8.07
C ALA A 144 15.81 -20.30 -8.39
N GLY A 145 16.54 -19.53 -7.58
CA GLY A 145 18.00 -19.38 -7.70
C GLY A 145 18.79 -20.63 -7.25
N SER A 146 18.25 -21.42 -6.32
CA SER A 146 18.87 -22.69 -5.89
C SER A 146 18.80 -23.77 -6.98
N THR A 147 17.72 -23.80 -7.75
CA THR A 147 17.53 -24.75 -8.87
C THR A 147 18.49 -24.48 -10.03
N GLY A 148 18.97 -23.25 -10.20
CA GLY A 148 19.95 -22.89 -11.25
C GLY A 148 21.40 -23.21 -10.92
N ARG A 149 21.71 -23.64 -9.68
CA ARG A 149 23.09 -23.89 -9.20
C ARG A 149 23.47 -25.37 -9.12
N SER A 150 22.57 -26.28 -9.52
CA SER A 150 22.76 -27.73 -9.44
C SER A 150 23.20 -28.38 -10.76
N HIS A 151 23.87 -27.64 -11.66
CA HIS A 151 24.46 -28.19 -12.89
C HIS A 151 25.92 -27.79 -13.02
#